data_AF-Q62YH1-F1
#
_entry.id   AF-Q62YH1-F1
#
_cell.length_a   1.000
_cell.length_b   1.000
_cell.length_c   1.000
_cell.angle_alpha   90.00
_cell.angle_beta   90.00
_cell.angle_gamma   90.00
#
_symmetry.space_group_name_H-M   'P 1'
#
loop_
_entity.id
_entity.type
_entity.pdbx_description
1 polymer ?
#
loop_
_entity_poly.entity_id
_entity_poly.type
_entity_poly.pdbx_seq_one_letter_code
_entity_poly.pdbx_strand_id
1 'polypeptide(L)'
;MFENLILDPQSTSFLSHKSHLRDSFHLPIWLKVMYVHVIAACLAMVSGAVNFSSGLLAKSRKIHRLNGFIYVVSVMVVTLSSGYMAPHSTGGRAVSIAFNMVNMYWPAATVISVIKARRNQFTKHRNWMIRSYLFCFTNLFIHFITFVCRSGFGLPYDISYTIGVYGAIALNVAAAEFVIHFTRRKAVDILHTAGFDKV
;
A
#
# COMPACT_ATOMS: atom_id res chain seq x y z
N MET A 1 17.45 4.71 7.25
CA MET A 1 16.98 3.97 6.05
C MET A 1 17.77 4.36 4.80
N PHE A 2 18.02 5.65 4.54
CA PHE A 2 18.87 6.09 3.42
C PHE A 2 20.37 5.79 3.60
N GLU A 3 20.91 5.83 4.83
CA GLU A 3 22.32 5.51 5.07
C GLU A 3 22.69 4.06 4.72
N ASN A 4 21.80 3.10 4.99
CA ASN A 4 22.03 1.69 4.66
C ASN A 4 22.00 1.38 3.16
N LEU A 5 21.39 2.25 2.33
CA LEU A 5 21.31 2.04 0.88
C LEU A 5 22.57 2.50 0.15
N ILE A 6 23.32 3.43 0.74
CA ILE A 6 24.52 4.04 0.14
C ILE A 6 25.79 3.38 0.71
N LEU A 7 25.80 3.06 2.01
CA LEU A 7 26.99 2.51 2.69
C LEU A 7 27.06 0.97 2.67
N ASP A 8 25.94 0.28 2.42
CA ASP A 8 25.87 -1.18 2.37
C ASP A 8 25.15 -1.65 1.09
N PRO A 9 25.84 -1.62 -0.08
CA PRO A 9 25.27 -2.03 -1.36
C PRO A 9 24.76 -3.49 -1.37
N GLN A 10 25.24 -4.29 -0.42
CA GLN A 10 24.89 -5.70 -0.26
C GLN A 10 23.76 -5.94 0.77
N SER A 11 23.28 -4.91 1.47
CA SER A 11 22.26 -5.04 2.53
C SER A 11 22.62 -6.06 3.62
N THR A 12 23.91 -6.19 3.95
CA THR A 12 24.45 -7.12 4.95
C THR A 12 23.80 -6.98 6.33
N SER A 13 23.47 -5.76 6.76
CA SER A 13 22.79 -5.52 8.05
C SER A 13 21.36 -6.09 8.06
N PHE A 14 20.61 -5.97 6.97
CA PHE A 14 19.26 -6.54 6.82
C PHE A 14 19.27 -8.06 6.61
N LEU A 15 20.31 -8.59 5.95
CA LEU A 15 20.52 -10.02 5.71
C LEU A 15 21.09 -10.77 6.92
N SER A 16 21.71 -10.09 7.89
CA SER A 16 22.23 -10.70 9.13
C SER A 16 21.12 -11.40 9.95
N HIS A 17 19.89 -10.89 9.88
CA HIS A 17 18.71 -11.49 10.50
C HIS A 17 18.08 -12.62 9.65
N LYS A 18 18.65 -12.92 8.47
CA LYS A 18 18.20 -13.95 7.52
C LYS A 18 19.27 -15.04 7.29
N SER A 19 20.04 -15.37 8.33
CA SER A 19 21.20 -16.28 8.26
C SER A 19 20.91 -17.64 7.62
N HIS A 20 19.67 -18.13 7.64
CA HIS A 20 19.26 -19.42 7.07
C HIS A 20 18.87 -19.41 5.57
N LEU A 21 18.84 -18.25 4.90
CA LEU A 21 18.41 -18.15 3.48
C LEU A 21 19.56 -17.84 2.50
N ARG A 22 20.80 -17.73 3.00
CA ARG A 22 21.98 -17.31 2.23
C ARG A 22 22.42 -18.32 1.17
N ASP A 23 22.08 -19.60 1.35
CA ASP A 23 22.61 -20.71 0.53
C ASP A 23 21.68 -21.20 -0.58
N SER A 24 20.46 -20.64 -0.73
CA SER A 24 19.45 -21.16 -1.67
C SER A 24 19.06 -20.22 -2.83
N PHE A 25 19.59 -18.99 -2.91
CA PHE A 25 19.15 -18.01 -3.93
C PHE A 25 20.30 -17.20 -4.53
N HIS A 26 20.16 -16.86 -5.82
CA HIS A 26 20.98 -15.83 -6.46
C HIS A 26 20.65 -14.45 -5.86
N LEU A 27 21.33 -14.13 -4.75
CA LEU A 27 21.30 -12.83 -4.05
C LEU A 27 21.23 -11.60 -4.99
N PRO A 28 21.98 -11.50 -6.11
CA PRO A 28 21.88 -10.36 -7.02
C PRO A 28 20.51 -10.23 -7.71
N ILE A 29 19.80 -11.32 -7.97
CA ILE A 29 18.46 -11.29 -8.58
C ILE A 29 17.44 -10.78 -7.56
N TRP A 30 17.50 -11.28 -6.33
CA TRP A 30 16.59 -10.85 -5.27
C TRP A 30 16.74 -9.35 -4.97
N LEU A 31 17.98 -8.85 -4.89
CA LEU A 31 18.25 -7.42 -4.70
C LEU A 31 17.68 -6.57 -5.84
N LYS A 32 17.87 -7.00 -7.11
CA LYS A 32 17.27 -6.31 -8.26
C LYS A 32 15.74 -6.25 -8.17
N VAL A 33 15.09 -7.35 -7.79
CA VAL A 33 13.62 -7.38 -7.62
C VAL A 33 13.18 -6.44 -6.50
N MET A 34 13.92 -6.39 -5.38
CA MET A 34 13.66 -5.45 -4.29
C MET A 34 13.79 -3.98 -4.73
N TYR A 35 14.82 -3.62 -5.49
CA TYR A 35 14.95 -2.28 -6.04
C TYR A 35 13.77 -1.89 -6.93
N VAL A 36 13.38 -2.78 -7.85
CA VAL A 36 12.21 -2.59 -8.71
C VAL A 36 10.93 -2.44 -7.89
N HIS A 37 10.77 -3.26 -6.84
CA HIS A 37 9.63 -3.20 -5.93
C HIS A 37 9.52 -1.84 -5.24
N VAL A 38 10.62 -1.35 -4.65
CA VAL A 38 10.65 -0.06 -3.93
C VAL A 38 10.35 1.10 -4.89
N ILE A 39 10.99 1.13 -6.06
CA ILE A 39 10.75 2.17 -7.07
C ILE A 39 9.28 2.16 -7.50
N ALA A 40 8.72 0.99 -7.80
CA ALA A 40 7.33 0.86 -8.18
C ALA A 40 6.37 1.27 -7.05
N ALA A 41 6.70 0.97 -5.78
CA ALA A 41 5.92 1.40 -4.63
C ALA A 41 5.92 2.93 -4.45
N CYS A 42 7.08 3.57 -4.59
CA CYS A 42 7.19 5.03 -4.57
C CYS A 42 6.39 5.67 -5.71
N LEU A 43 6.46 5.11 -6.93
CA LEU A 43 5.67 5.57 -8.06
C LEU A 43 4.16 5.44 -7.79
N ALA A 44 3.71 4.31 -7.25
CA ALA A 44 2.31 4.14 -6.85
C ALA A 44 1.86 5.17 -5.79
N MET A 45 2.69 5.46 -4.78
CA MET A 45 2.39 6.47 -3.77
C MET A 45 2.23 7.87 -4.37
N VAL A 46 3.18 8.29 -5.21
CA VAL A 46 3.18 9.62 -5.85
C VAL A 46 2.04 9.73 -6.86
N SER A 47 1.89 8.76 -7.76
CA SER A 47 0.80 8.75 -8.73
C SER A 47 -0.58 8.73 -8.05
N GLY A 48 -0.74 7.99 -6.95
CA GLY A 48 -1.96 8.01 -6.18
C GLY A 48 -2.24 9.39 -5.57
N ALA A 49 -1.25 10.02 -4.91
CA ALA A 49 -1.39 11.37 -4.36
C ALA A 49 -1.81 12.40 -5.42
N VAL A 50 -1.14 12.34 -6.58
CA VAL A 50 -1.45 13.20 -7.72
C VAL A 50 -2.87 12.98 -8.24
N ASN A 51 -3.37 11.74 -8.24
CA ASN A 51 -4.75 11.43 -8.65
C ASN A 51 -5.81 11.94 -7.67
N PHE A 52 -5.49 12.13 -6.39
CA PHE A 52 -6.41 12.69 -5.39
C PHE A 52 -6.32 14.22 -5.27
N SER A 53 -5.33 14.86 -5.89
CA SER A 53 -5.22 16.31 -5.93
C SER A 53 -6.33 16.95 -6.77
N SER A 54 -7.16 17.78 -6.13
CA SER A 54 -8.28 18.49 -6.76
C SER A 54 -7.82 19.43 -7.89
N GLY A 55 -6.65 20.04 -7.75
CA GLY A 55 -6.10 20.97 -8.75
C GLY A 55 -5.72 20.31 -10.08
N LEU A 56 -5.23 19.07 -10.06
CA LEU A 56 -4.83 18.37 -11.29
C LEU A 56 -6.02 17.73 -12.01
N LEU A 57 -7.02 17.26 -11.25
CA LEU A 57 -8.30 16.76 -11.76
C LEU A 57 -9.09 17.85 -12.51
N ALA A 58 -9.08 19.09 -12.00
CA ALA A 58 -9.75 20.23 -12.63
C ALA A 58 -9.13 20.61 -13.98
N LYS A 59 -7.83 20.34 -14.17
CA LYS A 59 -7.06 20.80 -15.34
C LYS A 59 -7.20 19.90 -16.56
N SER A 60 -7.26 18.56 -16.40
CA SER A 60 -7.49 17.65 -17.54
C SER A 60 -7.82 16.21 -17.15
N ARG A 61 -8.94 15.69 -17.70
CA ARG A 61 -9.29 14.27 -17.64
C ARG A 61 -8.27 13.34 -18.31
N LYS A 62 -7.51 13.83 -19.29
CA LYS A 62 -6.47 13.02 -19.97
C LYS A 62 -5.29 12.73 -19.04
N ILE A 63 -4.86 13.74 -18.27
CA ILE A 63 -3.76 13.61 -17.30
C ILE A 63 -4.15 12.62 -16.19
N HIS A 64 -5.37 12.74 -15.66
CA HIS A 64 -5.88 11.78 -14.67
C HIS A 64 -5.88 10.34 -15.18
N ARG A 65 -6.28 10.10 -16.44
CA ARG A 65 -6.25 8.74 -17.02
C ARG A 65 -4.84 8.19 -17.20
N LEU A 66 -3.90 9.02 -17.67
CA LEU A 66 -2.50 8.60 -17.85
C LEU A 66 -1.85 8.30 -16.50
N ASN A 67 -2.01 9.19 -15.52
CA ASN A 67 -1.47 8.99 -14.18
C ASN A 67 -2.16 7.83 -13.42
N GLY A 68 -3.46 7.62 -13.66
CA GLY A 68 -4.19 6.43 -13.21
C GLY A 68 -3.64 5.14 -13.82
N PHE A 69 -3.25 5.15 -15.10
CA PHE A 69 -2.61 3.99 -15.72
C PHE A 69 -1.25 3.68 -15.11
N ILE A 70 -0.41 4.70 -14.89
CA ILE A 70 0.88 4.56 -14.18
C ILE A 70 0.66 3.93 -12.81
N TYR A 71 -0.30 4.45 -12.03
CA TYR A 71 -0.66 3.89 -10.73
C TYR A 71 -1.00 2.40 -10.81
N VAL A 72 -1.88 2.00 -11.74
CA VAL A 72 -2.31 0.59 -11.88
C VAL A 72 -1.12 -0.30 -12.23
N VAL A 73 -0.28 0.10 -13.19
CA VAL A 73 0.92 -0.66 -13.58
C VAL A 73 1.88 -0.79 -12.40
N SER A 74 2.13 0.29 -11.67
CA SER A 74 2.96 0.28 -10.47
C SER A 74 2.42 -0.71 -9.43
N VAL A 75 1.12 -0.69 -9.11
CA VAL A 75 0.52 -1.65 -8.15
C VAL A 75 0.70 -3.10 -8.61
N MET A 76 0.53 -3.38 -9.91
CA MET A 76 0.74 -4.74 -10.44
C MET A 76 2.20 -5.18 -10.30
N VAL A 77 3.16 -4.30 -10.62
CA VAL A 77 4.59 -4.59 -10.47
C VAL A 77 4.95 -4.84 -9.00
N VAL A 78 4.43 -4.03 -8.07
CA VAL A 78 4.66 -4.20 -6.62
C VAL A 78 4.06 -5.54 -6.15
N THR A 79 2.86 -5.88 -6.61
CA THR A 79 2.19 -7.14 -6.24
C THR A 79 2.96 -8.35 -6.78
N LEU A 80 3.40 -8.33 -8.04
CA LEU A 80 4.15 -9.44 -8.65
C LEU A 80 5.52 -9.62 -7.99
N SER A 81 6.25 -8.54 -7.77
CA SER A 81 7.54 -8.58 -7.06
C SER A 81 7.36 -9.04 -5.61
N SER A 82 6.33 -8.56 -4.90
CA SER A 82 5.97 -9.01 -3.56
C SER A 82 5.67 -10.52 -3.53
N GLY A 83 4.88 -11.02 -4.48
CA GLY A 83 4.57 -12.43 -4.61
C GLY A 83 5.80 -13.30 -4.84
N TYR A 84 6.76 -12.85 -5.65
CA TYR A 84 8.05 -13.52 -5.84
C TYR A 84 8.87 -13.57 -4.53
N MET A 85 8.78 -12.53 -3.70
CA MET A 85 9.56 -12.41 -2.46
C MET A 85 8.87 -13.05 -1.24
N ALA A 86 7.55 -13.31 -1.31
CA ALA A 86 6.72 -13.81 -0.22
C ALA A 86 7.10 -15.21 0.34
N PRO A 87 7.54 -16.20 -0.48
CA PRO A 87 7.98 -17.49 0.02
C PRO A 87 9.22 -17.41 0.93
N HIS A 88 9.97 -16.30 0.88
CA HIS A 88 11.23 -16.09 1.61
C HIS A 88 11.13 -14.94 2.64
N SER A 89 9.92 -14.63 3.11
CA SER A 89 9.68 -13.54 4.05
C SER A 89 10.07 -13.90 5.49
N THR A 90 10.69 -12.94 6.19
CA THR A 90 11.38 -13.08 7.48
C THR A 90 10.49 -13.45 8.68
N GLY A 91 9.15 -13.43 8.53
CA GLY A 91 8.20 -13.55 9.64
C GLY A 91 7.54 -14.93 9.79
N GLY A 92 8.07 -15.95 9.13
CA GLY A 92 7.48 -17.30 9.14
C GLY A 92 6.12 -17.39 8.43
N ARG A 93 5.43 -18.51 8.62
CA ARG A 93 4.17 -18.83 7.90
C ARG A 93 3.05 -17.82 8.15
N ALA A 94 2.95 -17.28 9.37
CA ALA A 94 1.88 -16.34 9.75
C ALA A 94 1.95 -15.04 8.93
N VAL A 95 3.13 -14.43 8.87
CA VAL A 95 3.35 -13.20 8.09
C VAL A 95 3.20 -13.45 6.59
N SER A 96 3.62 -14.61 6.10
CA SER A 96 3.45 -14.99 4.69
C SER A 96 1.96 -15.07 4.29
N ILE A 97 1.09 -15.62 5.15
CA ILE A 97 -0.36 -15.66 4.91
C ILE A 97 -0.92 -14.24 4.77
N ALA A 98 -0.56 -13.34 5.71
CA ALA A 98 -1.03 -11.96 5.68
C ALA A 98 -0.59 -11.21 4.41
N PHE A 99 0.67 -11.33 3.99
CA PHE A 99 1.14 -10.73 2.74
C PHE A 99 0.49 -11.32 1.49
N ASN A 100 0.21 -12.63 1.47
CA ASN A 100 -0.55 -13.24 0.37
C ASN A 100 -1.98 -12.69 0.28
N MET A 101 -2.65 -12.48 1.42
CA MET A 101 -3.96 -11.84 1.43
C MET A 101 -3.90 -10.41 0.87
N VAL A 102 -2.88 -9.63 1.24
CA VAL A 102 -2.65 -8.29 0.67
C VAL A 102 -2.37 -8.36 -0.83
N ASN A 103 -1.55 -9.31 -1.28
CA ASN A 103 -1.24 -9.53 -2.69
C ASN A 103 -2.46 -9.95 -3.52
N MET A 104 -3.53 -10.46 -2.89
CA MET A 104 -4.79 -10.72 -3.60
C MET A 104 -5.74 -9.52 -3.51
N TYR A 105 -5.88 -8.92 -2.32
CA TYR A 105 -6.83 -7.85 -2.07
C TYR A 105 -6.46 -6.54 -2.80
N TRP A 106 -5.21 -6.12 -2.70
CA TRP A 106 -4.78 -4.81 -3.22
C TRP A 106 -4.88 -4.67 -4.75
N PRO A 107 -4.40 -5.63 -5.57
CA PRO A 107 -4.65 -5.58 -7.01
C PRO A 107 -6.14 -5.73 -7.34
N ALA A 108 -6.90 -6.56 -6.61
CA ALA A 108 -8.34 -6.71 -6.83
C ALA A 108 -9.08 -5.39 -6.59
N ALA A 109 -8.82 -4.70 -5.49
CA ALA A 109 -9.38 -3.38 -5.19
C ALA A 109 -9.06 -2.36 -6.31
N THR A 110 -7.83 -2.41 -6.83
CA THR A 110 -7.37 -1.55 -7.94
C THR A 110 -8.09 -1.87 -9.25
N VAL A 111 -8.25 -3.15 -9.60
CA VAL A 111 -8.99 -3.57 -10.80
C VAL A 111 -10.47 -3.22 -10.68
N ILE A 112 -11.08 -3.44 -9.52
CA ILE A 112 -12.48 -3.08 -9.26
C ILE A 112 -12.67 -1.58 -9.43
N SER A 113 -11.74 -0.74 -8.94
CA SER A 113 -11.84 0.71 -9.12
C SER A 113 -11.88 1.10 -10.61
N VAL A 114 -11.04 0.47 -11.45
CA VAL A 114 -11.00 0.71 -12.90
C VAL A 114 -12.29 0.22 -13.57
N ILE A 115 -12.80 -0.95 -13.20
CA ILE A 115 -14.09 -1.47 -13.70
C ILE A 115 -15.22 -0.49 -13.37
N LYS A 116 -15.27 0.04 -12.15
CA LYS A 116 -16.28 1.02 -11.74
C LYS A 116 -16.16 2.33 -12.51
N ALA A 117 -14.95 2.78 -12.83
CA ALA A 117 -14.75 3.94 -13.70
C ALA A 117 -15.27 3.70 -15.12
N ARG A 118 -14.99 2.52 -15.71
CA ARG A 118 -15.49 2.15 -17.04
C ARG A 118 -17.02 2.06 -17.11
N ARG A 119 -17.66 1.68 -16.01
CA ARG A 119 -19.13 1.64 -15.88
C ARG A 119 -19.74 3.01 -15.53
N ASN A 120 -18.98 4.10 -15.62
CA ASN A 120 -19.39 5.47 -15.24
C ASN A 120 -19.87 5.61 -13.78
N GLN A 121 -19.50 4.67 -12.89
CA GLN A 121 -19.86 4.69 -11.47
C GLN A 121 -18.78 5.43 -10.68
N PHE A 122 -18.62 6.74 -10.91
CA PHE A 122 -17.51 7.54 -10.38
C PHE A 122 -17.43 7.58 -8.85
N THR A 123 -18.56 7.63 -8.14
CA THR A 123 -18.59 7.56 -6.67
C THR A 123 -18.03 6.22 -6.17
N LYS A 124 -18.40 5.11 -6.82
CA LYS A 124 -17.88 3.78 -6.46
C LYS A 124 -16.41 3.66 -6.84
N HIS A 125 -16.00 4.18 -8.00
CA HIS A 125 -14.60 4.24 -8.41
C HIS A 125 -13.74 4.94 -7.34
N ARG A 126 -14.15 6.14 -6.89
CA ARG A 126 -13.42 6.89 -5.86
C ARG A 126 -13.31 6.12 -4.55
N ASN A 127 -14.37 5.46 -4.11
CA ASN A 127 -14.35 4.66 -2.89
C ASN A 127 -13.38 3.47 -2.99
N TRP A 128 -13.35 2.78 -4.13
CA TRP A 128 -12.39 1.69 -4.36
C TRP A 128 -10.96 2.19 -4.56
N MET A 129 -10.76 3.38 -5.13
CA MET A 129 -9.45 4.03 -5.19
C MET A 129 -8.94 4.41 -3.81
N ILE A 130 -9.78 4.91 -2.89
CA ILE A 130 -9.36 5.21 -1.51
C ILE A 130 -8.88 3.93 -0.81
N ARG A 131 -9.64 2.84 -0.95
CA ARG A 131 -9.23 1.51 -0.42
C ARG A 131 -7.90 1.07 -0.99
N SER A 132 -7.72 1.12 -2.32
CA SER A 132 -6.45 0.74 -2.95
C SER A 132 -5.29 1.64 -2.49
N TYR A 133 -5.49 2.95 -2.41
CA TYR A 133 -4.42 3.89 -2.13
C TYR A 133 -3.85 3.79 -0.72
N LEU A 134 -4.68 3.51 0.29
CA LEU A 134 -4.19 3.35 1.65
C LEU A 134 -3.28 2.13 1.81
N PHE A 135 -3.48 1.08 1.01
CA PHE A 135 -2.58 -0.08 1.02
C PHE A 135 -1.16 0.24 0.53
N CYS A 136 -0.92 1.36 -0.18
CA CYS A 136 0.43 1.84 -0.45
C CYS A 136 1.23 2.13 0.83
N PHE A 137 0.55 2.49 1.93
CA PHE A 137 1.17 2.84 3.21
C PHE A 137 1.32 1.64 4.15
N THR A 138 0.99 0.42 3.70
CA THR A 138 1.11 -0.80 4.51
C THR A 138 2.50 -0.92 5.12
N ASN A 139 3.57 -0.77 4.32
CA ASN A 139 4.94 -0.89 4.83
C ASN A 139 5.28 0.18 5.89
N LEU A 140 4.81 1.42 5.68
CA LEU A 140 4.98 2.49 6.66
C LEU A 140 4.32 2.14 7.99
N PHE A 141 3.07 1.67 7.96
CA PHE A 141 2.34 1.30 9.17
C PHE A 141 2.91 0.06 9.86
N ILE A 142 3.42 -0.92 9.12
CA ILE A 142 4.11 -2.08 9.70
C ILE A 142 5.28 -1.60 10.55
N HIS A 143 6.20 -0.82 9.97
CA HIS A 143 7.38 -0.35 10.69
C HIS A 143 7.04 0.60 11.83
N PHE A 144 6.02 1.44 11.66
CA PHE A 144 5.55 2.31 12.73
C PHE A 144 5.03 1.51 13.93
N ILE A 145 4.13 0.54 13.70
CA ILE A 145 3.57 -0.30 14.76
C ILE A 145 4.67 -1.17 15.39
N THR A 146 5.55 -1.77 14.59
CA THR A 146 6.68 -2.55 15.09
C THR A 146 7.61 -1.70 15.96
N PHE A 147 7.89 -0.46 15.58
CA PHE A 147 8.68 0.47 16.39
C PHE A 147 7.99 0.78 17.72
N VAL A 148 6.69 1.06 17.71
CA VAL A 148 5.91 1.32 18.94
C VAL A 148 5.88 0.08 19.85
N CYS A 149 5.64 -1.11 19.30
CA CYS A 149 5.65 -2.36 20.07
C CYS A 149 7.02 -2.65 20.70
N ARG A 150 8.09 -2.48 19.94
CA ARG A 150 9.45 -2.75 20.40
C ARG A 150 9.93 -1.72 21.40
N SER A 151 9.82 -0.44 21.08
CA SER A 151 10.35 0.66 21.91
C SER A 151 9.46 0.97 23.10
N GLY A 152 8.13 0.81 22.97
CA GLY A 152 7.17 1.11 24.02
C GLY A 152 6.95 -0.05 25.00
N PHE A 153 6.89 -1.29 24.49
CA PHE A 153 6.52 -2.47 25.31
C PHE A 153 7.67 -3.47 25.48
N GLY A 154 8.84 -3.21 24.88
CA GLY A 154 10.01 -4.09 25.01
C GLY A 154 9.83 -5.47 24.37
N LEU A 155 8.87 -5.62 23.45
CA LEU A 155 8.55 -6.91 22.84
C LEU A 155 9.67 -7.37 21.88
N PRO A 156 9.87 -8.70 21.75
CA PRO A 156 10.71 -9.28 20.71
C PRO A 156 10.36 -8.77 19.30
N TYR A 157 11.36 -8.65 18.43
CA TYR A 157 11.19 -8.06 17.09
C TYR A 157 10.26 -8.87 16.18
N ASP A 158 10.35 -10.20 16.23
CA ASP A 158 9.51 -11.15 15.50
C ASP A 158 8.01 -11.00 15.86
N ILE A 159 7.71 -10.92 17.16
CA ILE A 159 6.34 -10.70 17.65
C ILE A 159 5.86 -9.29 17.26
N SER A 160 6.70 -8.27 17.48
CA SER A 160 6.39 -6.88 17.12
C SER A 160 6.15 -6.68 15.62
N TYR A 161 6.90 -7.41 14.78
CA TYR A 161 6.75 -7.40 13.33
C TYR A 161 5.46 -8.08 12.89
N THR A 162 5.14 -9.23 13.49
CA THR A 162 3.88 -9.94 13.22
C THR A 162 2.67 -9.08 13.60
N ILE A 163 2.68 -8.46 14.79
CA ILE A 163 1.66 -7.50 15.22
C ILE A 163 1.59 -6.32 14.25
N GLY A 164 2.73 -5.79 13.82
CA GLY A 164 2.81 -4.72 12.84
C GLY A 164 2.14 -5.06 11.52
N VAL A 165 2.34 -6.27 10.99
CA VAL A 165 1.73 -6.75 9.73
C VAL A 165 0.20 -6.79 9.83
N TYR A 166 -0.35 -7.49 10.82
CA TYR A 166 -1.80 -7.59 10.97
C TYR A 166 -2.43 -6.24 11.35
N GLY A 167 -1.77 -5.49 12.23
CA GLY A 167 -2.20 -4.17 12.66
C GLY A 167 -2.25 -3.17 11.50
N ALA A 168 -1.24 -3.18 10.63
CA ALA A 168 -1.20 -2.31 9.45
C ALA A 168 -2.33 -2.63 8.45
N ILE A 169 -2.62 -3.91 8.22
CA ILE A 169 -3.73 -4.32 7.34
C ILE A 169 -5.06 -3.85 7.93
N ALA A 170 -5.31 -4.11 9.21
CA ALA A 170 -6.53 -3.67 9.89
C ALA A 170 -6.65 -2.14 9.87
N LEU A 171 -5.56 -1.43 10.16
CA LEU A 171 -5.51 0.04 10.16
C LEU A 171 -5.81 0.61 8.77
N ASN A 172 -5.25 0.03 7.70
CA ASN A 172 -5.51 0.47 6.33
C ASN A 172 -6.98 0.31 5.93
N VAL A 173 -7.59 -0.83 6.28
CA VAL A 173 -9.02 -1.08 6.02
C VAL A 173 -9.89 -0.11 6.82
N ALA A 174 -9.63 0.04 8.12
CA ALA A 174 -10.38 0.95 8.98
C ALA A 174 -10.26 2.41 8.53
N ALA A 175 -9.05 2.86 8.21
CA ALA A 175 -8.80 4.20 7.70
C ALA A 175 -9.51 4.42 6.35
N ALA A 176 -9.55 3.42 5.47
CA ALA A 176 -10.25 3.53 4.19
C ALA A 176 -11.75 3.76 4.40
N GLU A 177 -12.38 2.92 5.22
CA GLU A 177 -13.80 3.06 5.52
C GLU A 177 -14.11 4.35 6.25
N PHE A 178 -13.26 4.78 7.19
CA PHE A 178 -13.41 6.04 7.89
C PHE A 178 -13.41 7.23 6.92
N VAL A 179 -12.44 7.30 6.01
CA VAL A 179 -12.35 8.37 5.01
C VAL A 179 -13.57 8.37 4.07
N ILE A 180 -14.03 7.18 3.67
CA ILE A 180 -15.22 7.04 2.81
C ILE A 180 -16.49 7.51 3.54
N HIS A 181 -16.67 7.11 4.80
CA HIS A 181 -17.83 7.53 5.61
C HIS A 181 -17.81 9.02 5.89
N PHE A 182 -16.65 9.58 6.26
CA PHE A 182 -16.49 11.01 6.50
C PHE A 182 -16.81 11.84 5.25
N THR A 183 -16.30 11.41 4.10
CA THR A 183 -16.59 12.07 2.81
C THR A 183 -18.07 12.02 2.45
N ARG A 184 -18.75 10.90 2.75
CA ARG A 184 -20.19 10.76 2.49
C ARG A 184 -21.02 11.67 3.39
N ARG A 185 -20.71 11.72 4.70
CA ARG A 185 -21.41 12.57 5.67
C ARG A 185 -21.31 14.04 5.29
N LYS A 186 -20.10 14.53 5.00
CA LYS A 186 -19.88 15.92 4.61
C LYS A 186 -20.69 16.33 3.37
N ALA A 187 -20.90 15.41 2.42
CA ALA A 187 -21.73 15.68 1.24
C ALA A 187 -23.21 15.81 1.59
N VAL A 188 -23.73 14.99 2.51
CA VAL A 188 -25.11 15.08 3.00
C VAL A 188 -25.31 16.37 3.80
N ASP A 189 -24.37 16.70 4.69
CA ASP A 189 -24.46 17.91 5.51
C ASP A 189 -24.48 19.20 4.66
N ILE A 190 -23.74 19.23 3.53
CA ILE A 190 -23.78 20.34 2.57
C ILE A 190 -25.14 20.44 1.89
N LEU A 191 -25.77 19.32 1.53
CA LEU A 191 -27.10 19.32 0.90
C LEU A 191 -28.19 19.79 1.87
N HIS A 192 -28.12 19.35 3.12
CA HIS A 192 -29.04 19.78 4.18
C HIS A 192 -28.86 21.27 4.50
N THR A 193 -27.62 21.76 4.61
CA THR A 193 -27.35 23.20 4.87
C THR A 193 -27.67 24.10 3.67
N ALA A 194 -27.61 23.58 2.44
CA ALA A 194 -28.01 24.29 1.24
C ALA A 194 -29.54 24.22 0.96
N GLY A 195 -30.32 23.60 1.85
CA GLY A 195 -31.80 23.61 1.80
C GLY A 195 -32.41 22.67 0.75
N PHE A 196 -31.67 21.70 0.23
CA PHE A 196 -32.14 20.79 -0.82
C PHE A 196 -32.91 19.55 -0.30
N ASP A 197 -33.12 19.42 1.01
CA ASP A 197 -33.77 18.25 1.62
C ASP A 197 -35.31 18.24 1.52
N LYS A 198 -35.91 19.18 0.79
CA LYS A 198 -37.36 19.25 0.57
C LYS A 198 -37.71 19.44 -0.91
N VAL A 199 -37.49 18.42 -1.74
CA VAL A 199 -38.23 18.19 -3.00
C VAL A 199 -38.44 16.69 -3.20
#